data_AF-A0A9E0XA07-F1
#
_entry.id   AF-A0A9E0XA07-F1
#
_cell.length_a   1.000
_cell.length_b   1.000
_cell.length_c   1.000
_cell.angle_alpha   90.00
_cell.angle_beta   90.00
_cell.angle_gamma   90.00
#
_symmetry.space_group_name_H-M   'P 1'
#
loop_
_entity.id
_entity.type
_entity.pdbx_description
1 polymer ?
#
loop_
_entity_poly.entity_id
_entity_poly.type
_entity_poly.pdbx_seq_one_letter_code
_entity_poly.pdbx_strand_id
1 'polypeptide(L)'
;MTLPDDRVQQLVEQGQPVLCLDTCSLLDLLRDPTREKTYATDLEHAMGLLERIESGVLAGVVAEQVQIEFHRHVDTVAAEARERMSQLLDTIDRVEAIAVLYGAAGSLDCAHWRDHPQRARALAERWLAARTPAASSPAIVGRAWARVSHGRTPATQSKNSMEDCVVIETYLDAAVQLRAAGLTHPIVFASSNIRDYTDRAQGSALRADLAAEFDALGMHYAVNYGAARHWLGV
;
A
#
# COMPACT_ATOMS: atom_id res chain seq x y z
N MET A 1 17.63 -13.40 8.00
CA MET A 1 16.47 -12.99 8.79
C MET A 1 15.93 -11.72 8.18
N THR A 2 14.62 -11.57 8.14
CA THR A 2 13.94 -10.51 7.41
C THR A 2 13.69 -9.31 8.29
N LEU A 3 13.23 -9.56 9.51
CA LEU A 3 13.16 -8.56 10.56
C LEU A 3 14.37 -8.76 11.50
N PRO A 4 14.97 -7.66 12.01
CA PRO A 4 15.95 -7.74 13.09
C PRO A 4 15.38 -8.40 14.35
N ASP A 5 16.18 -9.22 15.05
CA ASP A 5 15.72 -10.00 16.22
C ASP A 5 15.20 -9.11 17.36
N ASP A 6 15.88 -8.00 17.64
CA ASP A 6 15.47 -7.00 18.62
C ASP A 6 14.09 -6.42 18.28
N ARG A 7 13.86 -6.16 16.98
CA ARG A 7 12.57 -5.66 16.51
C ARG A 7 11.48 -6.73 16.62
N VAL A 8 11.77 -7.99 16.29
CA VAL A 8 10.81 -9.10 16.47
C VAL A 8 10.39 -9.20 17.93
N GLN A 9 11.35 -9.24 18.86
CA GLN A 9 11.04 -9.33 20.30
C GLN A 9 10.20 -8.14 20.77
N GLN A 10 10.57 -6.92 20.36
CA GLN A 10 9.79 -5.72 20.69
C GLN A 10 8.34 -5.82 20.23
N LEU A 11 8.09 -6.28 19.00
CA LEU A 11 6.74 -6.43 18.45
C LEU A 11 5.92 -7.46 19.22
N VAL A 12 6.54 -8.58 19.62
CA VAL A 12 5.89 -9.62 20.41
C VAL A 12 5.57 -9.13 21.82
N GLU A 13 6.54 -8.55 22.52
CA GLU A 13 6.38 -8.03 23.89
C GLU A 13 5.28 -6.96 23.97
N GLN A 14 5.21 -6.09 22.96
CA GLN A 14 4.20 -5.03 22.87
C GLN A 14 2.85 -5.52 22.35
N GLY A 15 2.76 -6.76 21.85
CA GLY A 15 1.55 -7.30 21.26
C GLY A 15 1.02 -6.46 20.09
N GLN A 16 1.91 -5.89 19.30
CA GLN A 16 1.49 -4.97 18.24
C GLN A 16 0.91 -5.75 17.04
N PRO A 17 -0.26 -5.37 16.52
CA PRO A 17 -0.68 -5.83 15.20
C PRO A 17 0.30 -5.31 14.15
N VAL A 18 0.40 -6.01 13.02
CA VAL A 18 1.39 -5.72 11.98
C VAL A 18 0.71 -5.45 10.64
N LEU A 19 1.06 -4.34 10.00
CA LEU A 19 0.61 -3.97 8.66
C LEU A 19 1.79 -4.03 7.68
N CYS A 20 1.72 -4.98 6.75
CA CYS A 20 2.64 -5.12 5.62
C CYS A 20 2.08 -4.38 4.41
N LEU A 21 2.83 -3.44 3.83
CA LEU A 21 2.36 -2.60 2.73
C LEU A 21 2.92 -3.01 1.38
N ASP A 22 2.08 -3.05 0.37
CA ASP A 22 2.49 -3.15 -1.03
C ASP A 22 2.82 -1.77 -1.64
N THR A 23 3.64 -1.75 -2.68
CA THR A 23 3.98 -0.55 -3.44
C THR A 23 2.74 0.10 -4.03
N CYS A 24 1.81 -0.69 -4.57
CA CYS A 24 0.58 -0.16 -5.17
C CYS A 24 -0.25 0.65 -4.16
N SER A 25 -0.37 0.17 -2.92
CA SER A 25 -1.09 0.88 -1.86
C SER A 25 -0.40 2.19 -1.48
N LEU A 26 0.93 2.20 -1.35
CA LEU A 26 1.68 3.43 -1.07
C LEU A 26 1.56 4.46 -2.21
N LEU A 27 1.65 4.01 -3.47
CA LEU A 27 1.51 4.88 -4.63
C LEU A 27 0.08 5.39 -4.79
N ASP A 28 -0.94 4.69 -4.29
CA ASP A 28 -2.31 5.19 -4.31
C ASP A 28 -2.51 6.47 -3.48
N LEU A 29 -1.70 6.69 -2.45
CA LEU A 29 -1.69 7.94 -1.67
C LEU A 29 -1.23 9.15 -2.47
N LEU A 30 -0.41 8.92 -3.51
CA LEU A 30 0.12 9.95 -4.40
C LEU A 30 -0.82 10.30 -5.55
N ARG A 31 -1.77 9.41 -5.83
CA ARG A 31 -2.60 9.52 -7.03
C ARG A 31 -3.57 10.68 -6.89
N ASP A 32 -3.85 11.29 -8.04
CA ASP A 32 -4.68 12.47 -8.11
C ASP A 32 -6.14 12.16 -7.67
N PRO A 33 -6.84 13.16 -7.07
CA PRO A 33 -8.19 12.99 -6.54
C PRO A 33 -9.25 12.95 -7.66
N THR A 34 -8.87 13.14 -8.93
CA THR A 34 -9.81 13.12 -10.06
C THR A 34 -10.07 11.71 -10.59
N ARG A 35 -9.32 10.71 -10.11
CA ARG A 35 -9.58 9.30 -10.44
C ARG A 35 -10.88 8.82 -9.80
N GLU A 36 -11.71 8.15 -10.59
CA GLU A 36 -13.02 7.60 -10.20
C GLU A 36 -13.02 6.66 -8.98
N LYS A 37 -11.86 6.18 -8.53
CA LYS A 37 -11.73 5.19 -7.45
C LYS A 37 -11.00 5.71 -6.20
N THR A 38 -10.72 7.00 -6.13
CA THR A 38 -10.13 7.62 -4.94
C THR A 38 -11.26 8.13 -4.04
N TYR A 39 -11.45 7.49 -2.88
CA TYR A 39 -12.49 7.88 -1.91
C TYR A 39 -11.87 8.57 -0.70
N ALA A 40 -12.44 9.68 -0.27
CA ALA A 40 -11.98 10.42 0.91
C ALA A 40 -11.91 9.53 2.17
N THR A 41 -12.89 8.64 2.33
CA THR A 41 -12.95 7.68 3.44
C THR A 41 -11.76 6.72 3.47
N ASP A 42 -11.21 6.32 2.32
CA ASP A 42 -10.03 5.45 2.30
C ASP A 42 -8.75 6.21 2.68
N LEU A 43 -8.64 7.48 2.29
CA LEU A 43 -7.56 8.37 2.74
C LEU A 43 -7.64 8.67 4.24
N GLU A 44 -8.84 8.85 4.79
CA GLU A 44 -9.06 8.98 6.23
C GLU A 44 -8.57 7.72 6.98
N HIS A 45 -8.88 6.52 6.45
CA HIS A 45 -8.35 5.28 7.00
C HIS A 45 -6.83 5.19 6.91
N ALA A 46 -6.25 5.60 5.78
CA ALA A 46 -4.80 5.65 5.64
C ALA A 46 -4.17 6.59 6.67
N MET A 47 -4.69 7.80 6.84
CA MET A 47 -4.18 8.74 7.84
C MET A 47 -4.29 8.18 9.27
N GLY A 48 -5.44 7.59 9.62
CA GLY A 48 -5.61 6.98 10.94
C GLY A 48 -4.69 5.79 11.21
N LEU A 49 -4.37 4.99 10.18
CA LEU A 49 -3.38 3.91 10.30
C LEU A 49 -1.96 4.47 10.47
N LEU A 50 -1.61 5.53 9.73
CA LEU A 50 -0.31 6.19 9.86
C LEU A 50 -0.09 6.75 11.27
N GLU A 51 -1.09 7.45 11.83
CA GLU A 51 -1.02 7.99 13.20
C GLU A 51 -0.80 6.88 14.25
N ARG A 52 -1.40 5.71 14.02
CA ARG A 52 -1.21 4.52 14.88
C ARG A 52 0.18 3.91 14.72
N ILE A 53 0.77 3.97 13.54
CA ILE A 53 2.17 3.57 13.32
C ILE A 53 3.11 4.55 14.03
N GLU A 54 2.90 5.85 13.83
CA GLU A 54 3.72 6.92 14.43
C GLU A 54 3.65 6.91 15.98
N SER A 55 2.52 6.49 16.56
CA SER A 55 2.35 6.35 18.02
C SER A 55 2.78 4.98 18.58
N GLY A 56 3.18 4.02 17.74
CA GLY A 56 3.57 2.69 18.17
C GLY A 56 2.41 1.83 18.68
N VAL A 57 1.18 2.08 18.22
CA VAL A 57 0.04 1.17 18.45
C VAL A 57 -0.04 0.10 17.37
N LEU A 58 0.45 0.41 16.16
CA LEU A 58 0.48 -0.45 15.00
C LEU A 58 1.91 -0.54 14.48
N ALA A 59 2.37 -1.72 14.09
CA ALA A 59 3.66 -1.86 13.44
C ALA A 59 3.52 -1.82 11.91
N GLY A 60 4.05 -0.78 11.27
CA GLY A 60 4.19 -0.75 9.81
C GLY A 60 5.44 -1.49 9.37
N VAL A 61 5.32 -2.46 8.46
CA VAL A 61 6.43 -3.22 7.88
C VAL A 61 6.44 -3.06 6.37
N VAL A 62 7.61 -2.76 5.80
CA VAL A 62 7.76 -2.58 4.35
C VAL A 62 8.98 -3.32 3.85
N ALA A 63 8.74 -4.25 2.93
CA ALA A 63 9.79 -4.99 2.24
C ALA A 63 10.73 -4.03 1.51
N GLU A 64 12.04 -4.33 1.52
CA GLU A 64 13.05 -3.56 0.80
C GLU A 64 12.69 -3.37 -0.68
N GLN A 65 12.17 -4.42 -1.32
CA GLN A 65 11.69 -4.38 -2.70
C GLN A 65 10.60 -3.32 -2.92
N VAL A 66 9.65 -3.18 -1.99
CA VAL A 66 8.60 -2.13 -2.05
C VAL A 66 9.22 -0.74 -1.96
N GLN A 67 10.27 -0.57 -1.16
CA GLN A 67 10.96 0.72 -1.07
C GLN A 67 11.66 1.05 -2.39
N ILE A 68 12.32 0.08 -3.01
CA ILE A 68 12.99 0.26 -4.31
C ILE A 68 11.97 0.66 -5.38
N GLU A 69 10.84 -0.04 -5.45
CA GLU A 69 9.79 0.29 -6.42
C GLU A 69 9.15 1.65 -6.15
N PHE A 70 8.91 2.00 -4.89
CA PHE A 70 8.40 3.31 -4.55
C PHE A 70 9.34 4.42 -5.05
N HIS A 71 10.63 4.35 -4.74
CA HIS A 71 11.59 5.38 -5.18
C HIS A 71 11.74 5.42 -6.71
N ARG A 72 11.58 4.27 -7.39
CA ARG A 72 11.57 4.20 -8.85
C ARG A 72 10.39 4.95 -9.48
N HIS A 73 9.23 4.97 -8.81
CA HIS A 73 7.97 5.44 -9.38
C HIS A 73 7.45 6.76 -8.80
N VAL A 74 7.87 7.16 -7.59
CA VAL A 74 7.32 8.31 -6.85
C VAL A 74 7.37 9.61 -7.65
N ASP A 75 8.50 9.91 -8.31
CA ASP A 75 8.64 11.16 -9.06
C ASP A 75 7.74 11.20 -10.29
N THR A 76 7.65 10.09 -11.02
CA THR A 76 6.77 9.95 -12.19
C THR A 76 5.31 10.09 -11.78
N VAL A 77 4.87 9.36 -10.73
CA VAL A 77 3.48 9.42 -10.25
C VAL A 77 3.13 10.81 -9.73
N ALA A 78 4.05 11.47 -9.01
CA ALA A 78 3.84 12.85 -8.54
C ALA A 78 3.79 13.86 -9.69
N ALA A 79 4.57 13.66 -10.75
CA ALA A 79 4.51 14.49 -11.95
C ALA A 79 3.18 14.32 -12.70
N GLU A 80 2.71 13.08 -12.87
CA GLU A 80 1.40 12.79 -13.47
C GLU A 80 0.25 13.42 -12.67
N ALA A 81 0.29 13.31 -11.33
CA ALA A 81 -0.70 13.93 -10.47
C ALA A 81 -0.69 15.46 -10.58
N ARG A 82 0.49 16.08 -10.65
CA ARG A 82 0.64 17.53 -10.85
C ARG A 82 0.05 17.98 -12.19
N GLU A 83 0.36 17.26 -13.26
CA GLU A 83 -0.14 17.56 -14.60
C GLU A 83 -1.67 17.50 -14.65
N ARG A 84 -2.28 16.45 -14.08
CA ARG A 84 -3.75 16.31 -14.01
C ARG A 84 -4.40 17.41 -13.19
N MET A 85 -3.80 17.77 -12.06
CA MET A 85 -4.31 18.89 -11.25
C MET A 85 -4.21 20.22 -12.01
N SER A 86 -3.16 20.45 -12.78
CA SER A 86 -3.05 21.63 -13.65
C SER A 86 -4.16 21.66 -14.70
N GLN A 87 -4.39 20.53 -15.39
CA GLN A 87 -5.44 20.42 -16.41
C GLN A 87 -6.85 20.62 -15.84
N LEU A 88 -7.11 20.17 -14.61
CA LEU A 88 -8.35 20.43 -13.91
C LEU A 88 -8.54 21.92 -13.65
N LEU A 89 -7.52 22.60 -13.13
CA LEU A 89 -7.57 24.04 -12.85
C LEU A 89 -7.77 24.85 -14.14
N ASP A 90 -7.06 24.53 -15.21
CA ASP A 90 -7.24 25.18 -16.52
C ASP A 90 -8.67 24.97 -17.06
N THR A 91 -9.25 23.78 -16.81
CA THR A 91 -10.63 23.48 -17.19
C THR A 91 -11.63 24.33 -16.40
N ILE A 92 -11.39 24.53 -15.10
CA ILE A 92 -12.22 25.37 -14.24
C ILE A 92 -12.15 26.82 -14.71
N ASP A 93 -10.95 27.36 -14.91
CA ASP A 93 -10.74 28.72 -15.40
C ASP A 93 -11.47 28.97 -16.72
N ARG A 94 -11.44 27.99 -17.64
CA ARG A 94 -12.19 28.05 -18.90
C ARG A 94 -13.71 28.05 -18.69
N VAL A 95 -14.22 27.21 -17.79
CA VAL A 95 -15.67 27.13 -17.49
C VAL A 95 -16.15 28.43 -16.85
N GLU A 96 -15.37 29.00 -15.92
CA GLU A 96 -15.69 30.28 -15.29
C GLU A 96 -15.72 31.42 -16.32
N ALA A 97 -14.72 31.50 -17.20
CA ALA A 97 -14.67 32.51 -18.25
C ALA A 97 -15.91 32.47 -19.15
N ILE A 98 -16.40 31.27 -19.50
CA ILE A 98 -17.64 31.10 -20.28
C ILE A 98 -18.86 31.48 -19.44
N ALA A 99 -18.96 31.03 -18.19
CA ALA A 99 -20.10 31.30 -17.33
C ALA A 99 -20.31 32.81 -17.10
N VAL A 100 -19.22 33.56 -16.93
CA VAL A 100 -19.26 35.03 -16.82
C VAL A 100 -19.88 35.68 -18.06
N LEU A 101 -19.59 35.18 -19.27
CA LEU A 101 -20.21 35.68 -20.50
C LEU A 101 -21.73 35.45 -20.54
N TYR A 102 -22.23 34.42 -19.86
CA TYR A 102 -23.65 34.14 -19.70
C TYR A 102 -24.27 34.80 -18.45
N GLY A 103 -23.56 35.72 -17.80
CA GLY A 103 -24.07 36.50 -16.68
C GLY A 103 -24.04 35.79 -15.33
N ALA A 104 -23.29 34.68 -15.21
CA ALA A 104 -23.06 34.07 -13.90
C ALA A 104 -22.25 35.02 -13.00
N ALA A 105 -22.62 35.05 -11.72
CA ALA A 105 -21.89 35.79 -10.69
C ALA A 105 -21.29 34.79 -9.69
N GLY A 106 -19.99 34.90 -9.44
CA GLY A 106 -19.26 34.03 -8.51
C GLY A 106 -17.87 33.65 -9.03
N SER A 107 -17.03 33.15 -8.14
CA SER A 107 -15.74 32.53 -8.46
C SER A 107 -15.52 31.37 -7.48
N LEU A 108 -14.99 30.28 -7.99
CA LEU A 108 -14.58 29.10 -7.25
C LEU A 108 -13.13 29.29 -6.77
N ASP A 109 -12.93 29.31 -5.46
CA ASP A 109 -11.58 29.33 -4.89
C ASP A 109 -10.95 27.93 -4.88
N CYS A 110 -10.12 27.67 -5.90
CA CYS A 110 -9.36 26.42 -6.03
C CYS A 110 -7.88 26.58 -5.62
N ALA A 111 -7.48 27.65 -4.94
CA ALA A 111 -6.07 27.90 -4.64
C ALA A 111 -5.41 26.75 -3.85
N HIS A 112 -6.17 26.17 -2.92
CA HIS A 112 -5.76 25.06 -2.05
C HIS A 112 -5.52 23.71 -2.78
N TRP A 113 -5.84 23.62 -4.06
CA TRP A 113 -5.62 22.41 -4.87
C TRP A 113 -4.22 22.36 -5.49
N ARG A 114 -3.56 23.52 -5.64
CA ARG A 114 -2.28 23.65 -6.36
C ARG A 114 -1.14 22.89 -5.70
N ASP A 115 -1.15 22.79 -4.38
CA ASP A 115 -0.14 22.10 -3.57
C ASP A 115 -0.58 20.69 -3.14
N HIS A 116 -1.73 20.20 -3.62
CA HIS A 116 -2.20 18.85 -3.32
C HIS A 116 -1.18 17.75 -3.69
N PRO A 117 -0.56 17.74 -4.88
CA PRO A 117 0.46 16.72 -5.22
C PRO A 117 1.65 16.70 -4.26
N GLN A 118 2.07 17.86 -3.77
CA GLN A 118 3.16 18.00 -2.81
C GLN A 118 2.76 17.46 -1.44
N ARG A 119 1.55 17.75 -0.97
CA ARG A 119 1.01 17.19 0.29
C ARG A 119 0.85 15.67 0.21
N ALA A 120 0.34 15.17 -0.91
CA ALA A 120 0.19 13.73 -1.17
C ALA A 120 1.56 13.02 -1.14
N ARG A 121 2.58 13.61 -1.78
CA ARG A 121 3.97 13.12 -1.70
C ARG A 121 4.50 13.08 -0.28
N ALA A 122 4.37 14.18 0.46
CA ALA A 122 4.83 14.24 1.83
C ALA A 122 4.16 13.17 2.71
N LEU A 123 2.87 12.88 2.47
CA LEU A 123 2.15 11.81 3.16
C LEU A 123 2.75 10.42 2.86
N ALA A 124 2.98 10.10 1.59
CA ALA A 124 3.55 8.80 1.21
C ALA A 124 5.00 8.64 1.72
N GLU A 125 5.80 9.70 1.71
CA GLU A 125 7.14 9.71 2.29
C GLU A 125 7.10 9.54 3.82
N ARG A 126 6.11 10.12 4.52
CA ARG A 126 5.87 9.90 5.96
C ARG A 126 5.56 8.44 6.28
N TRP A 127 4.68 7.82 5.49
CA TRP A 127 4.41 6.38 5.57
C TRP A 127 5.67 5.55 5.43
N LEU A 128 6.55 5.96 4.51
CA LEU A 128 7.83 5.32 4.44
C LEU A 128 8.62 5.58 5.74
N ALA A 129 8.88 6.82 6.11
CA ALA A 129 9.69 7.14 7.29
C ALA A 129 9.28 6.41 8.60
N ALA A 130 7.98 6.18 8.83
CA ALA A 130 7.46 5.56 10.05
C ALA A 130 7.60 4.02 10.11
N ARG A 131 8.02 3.36 9.02
CA ARG A 131 8.02 1.88 8.91
C ARG A 131 9.25 1.20 9.52
N THR A 132 9.09 -0.09 9.80
CA THR A 132 10.18 -1.06 9.94
C THR A 132 10.53 -1.65 8.58
N PRO A 133 11.79 -1.53 8.12
CA PRO A 133 12.22 -2.18 6.88
C PRO A 133 12.33 -3.70 7.06
N ALA A 134 11.82 -4.46 6.09
CA ALA A 134 11.97 -5.91 6.02
C ALA A 134 12.97 -6.26 4.90
N ALA A 135 14.12 -6.82 5.29
CA ALA A 135 15.21 -7.10 4.36
C ALA A 135 14.90 -8.29 3.45
N SER A 136 15.34 -8.20 2.19
CA SER A 136 15.39 -9.38 1.33
C SER A 136 16.63 -10.22 1.62
N SER A 137 16.59 -11.50 1.30
CA SER A 137 17.72 -12.41 1.44
C SER A 137 17.83 -13.34 0.22
N PRO A 138 19.00 -13.94 -0.06
CA PRO A 138 19.12 -14.91 -1.16
C PRO A 138 18.12 -16.08 -1.05
N ALA A 139 17.76 -16.48 0.17
CA ALA A 139 16.75 -17.50 0.40
C ALA A 139 15.34 -17.04 -0.03
N ILE A 140 14.96 -15.79 0.29
CA ILE A 140 13.71 -15.17 -0.17
C ILE A 140 13.68 -15.12 -1.69
N VAL A 141 14.76 -14.66 -2.32
CA VAL A 141 14.86 -14.58 -3.78
C VAL A 141 14.74 -15.98 -4.41
N GLY A 142 15.36 -17.01 -3.82
CA GLY A 142 15.23 -18.39 -4.26
C GLY A 142 13.79 -18.91 -4.20
N ARG A 143 13.05 -18.63 -3.11
CA ARG A 143 11.63 -18.99 -3.00
C ARG A 143 10.75 -18.20 -3.97
N ALA A 144 11.02 -16.91 -4.15
CA ALA A 144 10.30 -16.08 -5.12
C ALA A 144 10.50 -16.60 -6.55
N TRP A 145 11.72 -17.02 -6.90
CA TRP A 145 11.99 -17.64 -8.19
C TRP A 145 11.24 -18.97 -8.33
N ALA A 146 11.21 -19.81 -7.29
CA ALA A 146 10.42 -21.05 -7.32
C ALA A 146 8.92 -20.75 -7.53
N ARG A 147 8.39 -19.71 -6.87
CA ARG A 147 7.01 -19.23 -7.04
C ARG A 147 6.73 -18.84 -8.49
N VAL A 148 7.63 -18.09 -9.14
CA VAL A 148 7.53 -17.75 -10.57
C VAL A 148 7.58 -18.99 -11.46
N SER A 149 8.58 -19.86 -11.26
CA SER A 149 8.79 -21.07 -12.06
C SER A 149 7.61 -22.05 -12.00
N HIS A 150 6.89 -22.07 -10.88
CA HIS A 150 5.69 -22.89 -10.71
C HIS A 150 4.37 -22.16 -11.00
N GLY A 151 4.42 -20.87 -11.37
CA GLY A 151 3.23 -20.07 -11.64
C GLY A 151 2.31 -19.92 -10.43
N ARG A 152 2.90 -19.81 -9.23
CA ARG A 152 2.19 -19.60 -7.95
C ARG A 152 1.95 -18.12 -7.70
N THR A 153 0.80 -17.77 -7.14
CA THR A 153 0.36 -16.38 -6.91
C THR A 153 1.40 -15.58 -6.10
N PRO A 154 1.77 -14.34 -6.47
CA PRO A 154 1.18 -13.49 -7.53
C PRO A 154 1.68 -13.76 -8.94
N ALA A 155 2.65 -14.67 -9.13
CA ALA A 155 3.07 -15.05 -10.48
C ALA A 155 1.99 -15.88 -11.19
N THR A 156 2.03 -15.80 -12.52
CA THR A 156 1.25 -16.66 -13.42
C THR A 156 2.17 -17.14 -14.53
N GLN A 157 1.82 -18.21 -15.23
CA GLN A 157 2.64 -18.74 -16.34
C GLN A 157 2.88 -17.71 -17.47
N SER A 158 2.05 -16.67 -17.56
CA SER A 158 2.11 -15.64 -18.60
C SER A 158 2.72 -14.30 -18.16
N LYS A 159 3.00 -14.12 -16.86
CA LYS A 159 3.50 -12.85 -16.30
C LYS A 159 4.70 -13.10 -15.40
N ASN A 160 5.83 -12.49 -15.74
CA ASN A 160 6.98 -12.42 -14.85
C ASN A 160 6.69 -11.40 -13.74
N SER A 161 6.25 -11.88 -12.58
CA SER A 161 5.94 -11.09 -11.37
C SER A 161 6.99 -11.35 -10.29
N MET A 162 8.27 -11.42 -10.68
CA MET A 162 9.38 -11.70 -9.75
C MET A 162 9.42 -10.68 -8.60
N GLU A 163 9.27 -9.40 -8.91
CA GLU A 163 9.26 -8.33 -7.90
C GLU A 163 8.13 -8.53 -6.87
N ASP A 164 6.87 -8.73 -7.33
CA ASP A 164 5.72 -9.04 -6.47
C ASP A 164 5.92 -10.32 -5.64
N CYS A 165 6.58 -11.33 -6.23
CA CYS A 165 6.90 -12.58 -5.54
C CYS A 165 7.93 -12.37 -4.43
N VAL A 166 8.95 -11.53 -4.64
CA VAL A 166 9.92 -11.16 -3.60
C VAL A 166 9.20 -10.47 -2.45
N VAL A 167 8.28 -9.54 -2.73
CA VAL A 167 7.49 -8.85 -1.70
C VAL A 167 6.70 -9.84 -0.83
N ILE A 168 5.96 -10.76 -1.45
CA ILE A 168 5.19 -11.76 -0.71
C ILE A 168 6.09 -12.70 0.09
N GLU A 169 7.17 -13.21 -0.50
CA GLU A 169 8.09 -14.11 0.20
C GLU A 169 8.79 -13.43 1.38
N THR A 170 9.07 -12.13 1.27
CA THR A 170 9.56 -11.32 2.40
C THR A 170 8.51 -11.26 3.52
N TYR A 171 7.25 -11.00 3.22
CA TYR A 171 6.20 -10.90 4.25
C TYR A 171 5.83 -12.25 4.87
N LEU A 172 5.84 -13.33 4.09
CA LEU A 172 5.69 -14.69 4.63
C LEU A 172 6.84 -15.03 5.59
N ASP A 173 8.08 -14.69 5.25
CA ASP A 173 9.25 -14.90 6.11
C ASP A 173 9.17 -14.09 7.41
N ALA A 174 8.77 -12.82 7.31
CA ALA A 174 8.55 -11.96 8.46
C ALA A 174 7.44 -12.49 9.38
N ALA A 175 6.33 -12.97 8.81
CA ALA A 175 5.24 -13.56 9.58
C ALA A 175 5.68 -14.87 10.26
N VAL A 176 6.45 -15.73 9.58
CA VAL A 176 7.04 -16.92 10.21
C VAL A 176 7.92 -16.54 11.40
N GLN A 177 8.78 -15.54 11.27
CA GLN A 177 9.63 -15.05 12.37
C GLN A 177 8.80 -14.57 13.56
N LEU A 178 7.77 -13.76 13.30
CA LEU A 178 6.89 -13.22 14.34
C LEU A 178 6.08 -14.31 15.04
N ARG A 179 5.52 -15.27 14.29
CA ARG A 179 4.78 -16.40 14.85
C ARG A 179 5.67 -17.32 15.66
N ALA A 180 6.88 -17.62 15.18
CA ALA A 180 7.86 -18.42 15.92
C ALA A 180 8.30 -17.74 17.22
N ALA A 181 8.36 -16.40 17.25
CA ALA A 181 8.63 -15.62 18.45
C ALA A 181 7.42 -15.48 19.39
N GLY A 182 6.22 -15.92 18.99
CA GLY A 182 5.03 -15.94 19.83
C GLY A 182 4.03 -14.79 19.60
N LEU A 183 4.16 -14.01 18.52
CA LEU A 183 3.15 -13.00 18.20
C LEU A 183 1.80 -13.66 17.90
N THR A 184 0.76 -13.30 18.66
CA THR A 184 -0.62 -13.78 18.44
C THR A 184 -1.52 -12.76 17.75
N HIS A 185 -1.08 -11.50 17.65
CA HIS A 185 -1.85 -10.40 17.09
C HIS A 185 -1.96 -10.48 15.56
N PRO A 186 -2.96 -9.83 14.95
CA PRO A 186 -3.17 -9.85 13.50
C PRO A 186 -1.97 -9.35 12.71
N ILE A 187 -1.69 -10.02 11.59
CA ILE A 187 -0.75 -9.56 10.57
C ILE A 187 -1.56 -9.35 9.29
N VAL A 188 -1.49 -8.18 8.68
CA VAL A 188 -2.30 -7.83 7.51
C VAL A 188 -1.41 -7.36 6.38
N PHE A 189 -1.53 -7.98 5.22
CA PHE A 189 -0.94 -7.49 3.97
C PHE A 189 -1.96 -6.64 3.21
N ALA A 190 -1.63 -5.38 2.97
CA ALA A 190 -2.46 -4.45 2.23
C ALA A 190 -1.90 -4.21 0.83
N SER A 191 -2.73 -4.48 -0.19
CA SER A 191 -2.43 -4.16 -1.59
C SER A 191 -3.70 -3.81 -2.34
N SER A 192 -3.68 -2.71 -3.09
CA SER A 192 -4.72 -2.36 -4.05
C SER A 192 -4.61 -3.12 -5.38
N ASN A 193 -3.58 -3.96 -5.55
CA ASN A 193 -3.39 -4.79 -6.74
C ASN A 193 -4.23 -6.08 -6.69
N ILE A 194 -5.55 -5.90 -6.73
CA ILE A 194 -6.53 -7.00 -6.64
C ILE A 194 -6.28 -8.08 -7.72
N ARG A 195 -5.85 -7.66 -8.93
CA ARG A 195 -5.74 -8.56 -10.09
C ARG A 195 -4.73 -9.68 -9.90
N ASP A 196 -3.63 -9.39 -9.21
CA ASP A 196 -2.52 -10.31 -9.09
C ASP A 196 -2.65 -11.23 -7.86
N TYR A 197 -3.46 -10.82 -6.86
CA TYR A 197 -3.63 -11.56 -5.60
C TYR A 197 -4.96 -12.29 -5.46
N THR A 198 -6.03 -11.79 -6.09
CA THR A 198 -7.39 -12.34 -5.89
C THR A 198 -7.89 -13.15 -7.08
N ASP A 199 -8.86 -14.01 -6.81
CA ASP A 199 -9.65 -14.66 -7.86
C ASP A 199 -10.86 -13.77 -8.20
N ARG A 200 -10.89 -13.24 -9.42
CA ARG A 200 -12.01 -12.42 -9.92
C ARG A 200 -13.35 -13.16 -9.88
N ALA A 201 -13.35 -14.49 -10.00
CA ALA A 201 -14.57 -15.29 -9.93
C ALA A 201 -15.13 -15.36 -8.49
N GLN A 202 -14.29 -15.14 -7.49
CA GLN A 202 -14.65 -15.15 -6.06
C GLN A 202 -14.57 -13.76 -5.43
N GLY A 203 -14.53 -12.70 -6.23
CA GLY A 203 -14.49 -11.31 -5.78
C GLY A 203 -13.11 -10.88 -5.25
N SER A 204 -13.07 -10.36 -4.02
CA SER A 204 -11.85 -9.87 -3.36
C SER A 204 -11.12 -10.96 -2.55
N ALA A 205 -11.52 -12.22 -2.67
CA ALA A 205 -10.90 -13.33 -1.99
C ALA A 205 -9.53 -13.68 -2.62
N LEU A 206 -8.52 -13.91 -1.79
CA LEU A 206 -7.22 -14.40 -2.23
C LEU A 206 -7.36 -15.68 -3.06
N ARG A 207 -6.45 -15.84 -4.04
CA ARG A 207 -6.31 -17.13 -4.73
C ARG A 207 -5.96 -18.23 -3.73
N ALA A 208 -6.50 -19.43 -3.98
CA ALA A 208 -6.48 -20.53 -3.01
C ALA A 208 -5.07 -20.93 -2.53
N ASP A 209 -4.06 -20.85 -3.40
CA ASP A 209 -2.68 -21.17 -3.06
C ASP A 209 -2.09 -20.17 -2.05
N LEU A 210 -2.30 -18.87 -2.28
CA LEU A 210 -1.84 -17.82 -1.37
C LEU A 210 -2.70 -17.73 -0.10
N ALA A 211 -4.00 -17.99 -0.21
CA ALA A 211 -4.92 -18.05 0.93
C ALA A 211 -4.47 -19.11 1.94
N ALA A 212 -4.10 -20.30 1.48
CA ALA A 212 -3.61 -21.37 2.36
C ALA A 212 -2.32 -20.99 3.12
N GLU A 213 -1.41 -20.25 2.47
CA GLU A 213 -0.18 -19.74 3.11
C GLU A 213 -0.50 -18.67 4.16
N PHE A 214 -1.47 -17.79 3.87
CA PHE A 214 -1.91 -16.75 4.79
C PHE A 214 -2.64 -17.35 5.99
N ASP A 215 -3.54 -18.30 5.79
CA ASP A 215 -4.30 -18.98 6.84
C ASP A 215 -3.35 -19.71 7.81
N ALA A 216 -2.33 -20.41 7.28
CA ALA A 216 -1.34 -21.11 8.09
C ALA A 216 -0.54 -20.16 9.01
N LEU A 217 -0.43 -18.88 8.66
CA LEU A 217 0.28 -17.86 9.42
C LEU A 217 -0.66 -16.91 10.16
N GLY A 218 -1.98 -17.08 10.06
CA GLY A 218 -2.97 -16.13 10.57
C GLY A 218 -2.75 -14.73 10.01
N MET A 219 -2.47 -14.63 8.70
CA MET A 219 -2.37 -13.37 7.98
C MET A 219 -3.68 -13.06 7.27
N HIS A 220 -3.98 -11.77 7.10
CA HIS A 220 -5.14 -11.33 6.31
C HIS A 220 -4.71 -10.48 5.11
N TYR A 221 -5.51 -10.53 4.05
CA TYR A 221 -5.36 -9.67 2.89
C TYR A 221 -6.38 -8.53 2.92
N ALA A 222 -5.89 -7.31 2.70
CA ALA A 222 -6.70 -6.11 2.64
C ALA A 222 -6.55 -5.42 1.28
N VAL A 223 -7.67 -5.23 0.58
CA VAL A 223 -7.70 -4.58 -0.74
C VAL A 223 -7.55 -3.05 -0.69
N ASN A 224 -7.69 -2.46 0.49
CA ASN A 224 -7.59 -1.02 0.75
C ASN A 224 -7.33 -0.75 2.25
N TYR A 225 -7.18 0.51 2.62
CA TYR A 225 -6.86 0.91 3.99
C TYR A 225 -8.04 0.69 4.95
N GLY A 226 -9.28 0.86 4.49
CA GLY A 226 -10.46 0.55 5.30
C GLY A 226 -10.55 -0.93 5.71
N ALA A 227 -10.30 -1.85 4.77
CA ALA A 227 -10.24 -3.28 5.05
C ALA A 227 -9.05 -3.64 5.96
N ALA A 228 -7.90 -3.00 5.74
CA ALA A 228 -6.73 -3.22 6.58
C ALA A 228 -7.02 -2.83 8.03
N ARG A 229 -7.61 -1.65 8.22
CA ARG A 229 -8.05 -1.15 9.52
C ARG A 229 -9.01 -2.13 10.21
N HIS A 230 -10.00 -2.65 9.50
CA HIS A 230 -10.95 -3.63 10.04
C HIS A 230 -10.25 -4.90 10.54
N TRP A 231 -9.37 -5.50 9.73
CA TRP A 231 -8.64 -6.71 10.11
C TRP A 231 -7.65 -6.51 11.27
N LEU A 232 -7.06 -5.31 11.36
CA LEU A 232 -6.15 -4.94 12.44
C LEU A 232 -6.88 -4.66 13.75
N GLY A 233 -8.20 -4.42 13.72
CA GLY A 233 -9.01 -4.12 14.92
C GLY A 233 -8.75 -2.73 15.50
N VAL A 234 -8.40 -1.76 14.64
CA VAL A 234 -7.98 -0.39 15.04
C VAL A 234 -8.83 0.71 14.40
#